data_AF-A0A1Y4A5B9-F1
#
_entry.id   AF-A0A1Y4A5B9-F1
#
_cell.length_a   1.000
_cell.length_b   1.000
_cell.length_c   1.000
_cell.angle_alpha   90.00
_cell.angle_beta   90.00
_cell.angle_gamma   90.00
#
_symmetry.space_group_name_H-M   'P 1'
#
loop_
_entity.id
_entity.type
_entity.pdbx_description
1 polymer ?
#
loop_
_entity_poly.entity_id
_entity_poly.type
_entity_poly.pdbx_seq_one_letter_code
_entity_poly.pdbx_strand_id
1 'polypeptide(L)'
;MKKAVSMALTAALLAVPATTMPAAAYSSTQQNTAEALNHLELFLGTGSGFELDRQMTRVEGVTMLVRMLGLEDEADKAPAHPFQDVDDWADDYVSCAWSEGLSNGVSSIRFGSTMELSETMFLTMTLRALGYEDSGEAADFTWDKPYALAKQVGLTDADSDNGTFTRGDAVEVFWNALSADMEDVDKTLSDQLIEDGVFTSAELAEARKIQKGESISTGGSSGSGGGSTGGNTGGTTTPDKAPEDYTWEEYQAMTPAEQEALYYRFGSVSDFYTWYNAAKEEYEESQNVIEIGPGESVDLGDLLGQ
;
A
#
# COMPACT_ATOMS: atom_id res chain seq x y z
N MET A 1 -40.99 -33.32 59.15
CA MET A 1 -41.47 -34.15 58.01
C MET A 1 -41.60 -33.21 56.82
N LYS A 2 -40.89 -33.26 55.69
CA LYS A 2 -40.01 -34.23 55.00
C LYS A 2 -39.05 -33.44 54.07
N LYS A 3 -37.75 -33.78 54.13
CA LYS A 3 -36.70 -33.91 53.10
C LYS A 3 -36.84 -33.12 51.77
N ALA A 4 -35.89 -32.21 51.48
CA ALA A 4 -34.71 -32.35 50.58
C ALA A 4 -35.03 -31.87 49.13
N VAL A 5 -34.17 -31.21 48.36
CA VAL A 5 -32.80 -31.55 47.94
C VAL A 5 -32.06 -30.30 47.41
N SER A 6 -30.75 -30.28 47.65
CA SER A 6 -29.64 -29.53 47.05
C SER A 6 -29.76 -29.13 45.57
N MET A 7 -29.27 -27.94 45.20
CA MET A 7 -28.64 -27.73 43.89
C MET A 7 -27.41 -26.85 44.06
N ALA A 8 -26.25 -27.48 43.87
CA ALA A 8 -24.94 -26.90 44.04
C ALA A 8 -24.62 -25.93 42.89
N LEU A 9 -24.18 -24.73 43.25
CA LEU A 9 -23.59 -23.76 42.34
C LEU A 9 -22.13 -24.16 42.10
N THR A 10 -21.85 -24.79 40.98
CA THR A 10 -20.47 -25.06 40.52
C THR A 10 -20.17 -24.10 39.37
N ALA A 11 -19.52 -22.98 39.69
CA ALA A 11 -18.97 -22.07 38.70
C ALA A 11 -17.75 -22.74 38.06
N ALA A 12 -17.95 -23.36 36.90
CA ALA A 12 -16.87 -23.86 36.06
C ALA A 12 -16.25 -22.69 35.29
N LEU A 13 -14.96 -22.49 35.55
CA LEU A 13 -13.99 -21.68 34.83
C LEU A 13 -14.06 -21.92 33.31
N LEU A 14 -14.31 -20.87 32.53
CA LEU A 14 -13.96 -20.80 31.11
C LEU A 14 -13.06 -19.57 30.93
N ALA A 15 -11.79 -19.73 31.27
CA ALA A 15 -10.73 -18.87 30.75
C ALA A 15 -10.61 -19.20 29.26
N VAL A 16 -11.11 -18.32 28.41
CA VAL A 16 -10.80 -18.33 26.98
C VAL A 16 -9.36 -17.86 26.85
N PRO A 17 -8.39 -18.70 26.44
CA PRO A 17 -7.09 -18.16 26.07
C PRO A 17 -7.33 -17.28 24.84
N ALA A 18 -7.05 -15.98 24.96
CA ALA A 18 -6.86 -15.12 23.81
C ALA A 18 -5.65 -15.67 23.06
N THR A 19 -5.90 -16.52 22.07
CA THR A 19 -4.89 -16.91 21.11
C THR A 19 -4.61 -15.66 20.28
N THR A 20 -3.60 -14.90 20.67
CA THR A 20 -2.90 -14.01 19.76
C THR A 20 -2.46 -14.87 18.59
N MET A 21 -3.17 -14.82 17.47
CA MET A 21 -2.65 -15.39 16.23
C MET A 21 -1.35 -14.62 15.95
N PRO A 22 -0.21 -15.29 15.70
CA PRO A 22 0.94 -14.58 15.19
C PRO A 22 0.47 -13.90 13.90
N ALA A 23 0.59 -12.57 13.83
CA ALA A 23 0.60 -11.90 12.54
C ALA A 23 1.69 -12.63 11.73
N ALA A 24 1.30 -13.25 10.62
CA ALA A 24 2.30 -13.67 9.65
C ALA A 24 3.11 -12.41 9.35
N ALA A 25 4.42 -12.45 9.54
CA ALA A 25 5.27 -11.32 9.20
C ALA A 25 5.59 -11.43 7.71
N TYR A 26 5.44 -10.33 6.97
CA TYR A 26 5.76 -10.28 5.56
C TYR A 26 7.22 -10.63 5.33
N SER A 27 7.52 -11.22 4.17
CA SER A 27 8.87 -11.61 3.84
C SER A 27 9.73 -10.40 3.47
N SER A 28 11.06 -10.55 3.56
CA SER A 28 11.99 -9.54 3.03
C SER A 28 11.80 -9.33 1.52
N THR A 29 11.36 -10.37 0.79
CA THR A 29 11.05 -10.25 -0.63
C THR A 29 9.85 -9.33 -0.85
N GLN A 30 8.77 -9.50 -0.07
CA GLN A 30 7.60 -8.62 -0.15
C GLN A 30 7.96 -7.19 0.22
N GLN A 31 8.79 -6.99 1.25
CA GLN A 31 9.28 -5.67 1.65
C GLN A 31 10.08 -4.99 0.53
N ASN A 32 11.09 -5.68 -0.01
CA ASN A 32 11.91 -5.14 -1.11
C ASN A 32 11.08 -4.87 -2.37
N THR A 33 10.06 -5.69 -2.64
CA THR A 33 9.17 -5.52 -3.79
C THR A 33 8.28 -4.28 -3.60
N ALA A 34 7.77 -4.06 -2.39
CA ALA A 34 7.03 -2.84 -2.05
C ALA A 34 7.91 -1.58 -2.18
N GLU A 35 9.16 -1.63 -1.71
CA GLU A 35 10.13 -0.55 -1.88
C GLU A 35 10.46 -0.29 -3.36
N ALA A 36 10.59 -1.34 -4.16
CA ALA A 36 10.85 -1.22 -5.59
C ALA A 36 9.68 -0.57 -6.33
N LEU A 37 8.43 -0.96 -6.04
CA LEU A 37 7.25 -0.30 -6.60
C LEU A 37 7.07 1.13 -6.06
N ASN A 38 7.45 1.39 -4.82
CA ASN A 38 7.44 2.74 -4.26
C ASN A 38 8.47 3.65 -4.94
N HIS A 39 9.65 3.13 -5.28
CA HIS A 39 10.66 3.85 -6.05
C HIS A 39 10.17 4.23 -7.46
N LEU A 40 9.26 3.43 -8.05
CA LEU A 40 8.57 3.74 -9.30
C LEU A 40 7.32 4.61 -9.10
N GLU A 41 7.05 5.06 -7.88
CA GLU A 41 5.84 5.81 -7.49
C GLU A 41 4.52 5.05 -7.70
N LEU A 42 4.57 3.73 -7.96
CA LEU A 42 3.40 2.90 -8.24
C LEU A 42 2.71 2.39 -6.96
N PHE A 43 3.44 2.31 -5.85
CA PHE A 43 2.90 1.77 -4.60
C PHE A 43 3.22 2.68 -3.42
N LEU A 44 2.16 3.24 -2.84
CA LEU A 44 2.26 4.11 -1.67
C LEU A 44 1.94 3.33 -0.40
N GLY A 45 2.76 3.52 0.62
CA GLY A 45 2.45 3.10 1.97
C GLY A 45 1.37 3.97 2.62
N THR A 46 1.06 3.67 3.87
CA THR A 46 0.22 4.48 4.74
C THR A 46 1.08 5.17 5.80
N GLY A 47 0.45 5.90 6.72
CA GLY A 47 1.14 6.47 7.89
C GLY A 47 1.79 5.44 8.83
N SER A 48 1.58 4.14 8.55
CA SER A 48 2.10 2.99 9.28
C SER A 48 3.02 2.10 8.43
N GLY A 49 3.51 2.58 7.28
CA GLY A 49 4.31 1.81 6.33
C GLY A 49 3.45 1.09 5.27
N PHE A 50 3.96 0.04 4.65
CA PHE A 50 3.25 -0.63 3.53
C PHE A 50 2.08 -1.54 3.95
N GLU A 51 2.04 -1.95 5.23
CA GLU A 51 1.01 -2.84 5.81
C GLU A 51 0.85 -4.17 5.05
N LEU A 52 1.96 -4.79 4.66
CA LEU A 52 1.96 -5.94 3.72
C LEU A 52 1.21 -7.17 4.23
N ASP A 53 1.11 -7.38 5.55
CA ASP A 53 0.40 -8.52 6.15
C ASP A 53 -1.12 -8.33 6.21
N ARG A 54 -1.61 -7.14 5.85
CA ARG A 54 -3.02 -6.80 5.98
C ARG A 54 -3.81 -7.39 4.82
N GLN A 55 -4.93 -8.02 5.14
CA GLN A 55 -5.95 -8.37 4.14
C GLN A 55 -6.69 -7.12 3.67
N MET A 56 -6.98 -7.07 2.36
CA MET A 56 -7.72 -5.97 1.76
C MET A 56 -9.17 -6.36 1.46
N THR A 57 -10.00 -5.34 1.38
CA THR A 57 -11.28 -5.40 0.69
C THR A 57 -11.10 -5.27 -0.83
N ARG A 58 -12.12 -5.66 -1.59
CA ARG A 58 -12.13 -5.57 -3.06
C ARG A 58 -11.93 -4.13 -3.55
N VAL A 59 -12.52 -3.14 -2.85
CA VAL A 59 -12.36 -1.72 -3.21
C VAL A 59 -10.95 -1.20 -2.95
N GLU A 60 -10.30 -1.62 -1.87
CA GLU A 60 -8.90 -1.29 -1.63
C GLU A 60 -7.99 -1.95 -2.66
N GLY A 61 -8.27 -3.21 -3.03
CA GLY A 61 -7.52 -3.94 -4.06
C GLY A 61 -7.59 -3.29 -5.43
N VAL A 62 -8.78 -2.87 -5.88
CA VAL A 62 -8.92 -2.21 -7.19
C VAL A 62 -8.30 -0.81 -7.18
N THR A 63 -8.45 -0.05 -6.09
CA THR A 63 -7.83 1.26 -5.93
C THR A 63 -6.32 1.14 -6.03
N MET A 64 -5.75 0.16 -5.33
CA MET A 64 -4.31 -0.11 -5.38
C MET A 64 -3.85 -0.52 -6.79
N LEU A 65 -4.64 -1.32 -7.52
CA LEU A 65 -4.30 -1.69 -8.90
C LEU A 65 -4.31 -0.47 -9.83
N VAL A 66 -5.33 0.39 -9.76
CA VAL A 66 -5.41 1.61 -10.59
C VAL A 66 -4.19 2.50 -10.36
N ARG A 67 -3.78 2.69 -9.09
CA ARG A 67 -2.55 3.42 -8.74
C ARG A 67 -1.30 2.78 -9.31
N MET A 68 -1.18 1.46 -9.15
CA MET A 68 -0.01 0.72 -9.65
C MET A 68 0.09 0.74 -11.18
N LEU A 69 -1.03 0.94 -11.89
CA LEU A 69 -1.05 1.15 -13.34
C LEU A 69 -0.77 2.61 -13.75
N GLY A 70 -0.53 3.52 -12.81
CA GLY A 70 -0.32 4.94 -13.08
C GLY A 70 -1.58 5.69 -13.52
N LEU A 71 -2.78 5.13 -13.30
CA LEU A 71 -4.05 5.63 -13.82
C LEU A 71 -4.77 6.62 -12.88
N GLU A 72 -4.05 7.29 -11.97
CA GLU A 72 -4.67 8.23 -11.03
C GLU A 72 -5.28 9.44 -11.76
N ASP A 73 -4.58 9.98 -12.75
CA ASP A 73 -5.07 11.10 -13.56
C ASP A 73 -6.29 10.72 -14.40
N GLU A 74 -6.37 9.48 -14.87
CA GLU A 74 -7.51 8.91 -15.59
C GLU A 74 -8.70 8.71 -14.67
N ALA A 75 -8.46 8.33 -13.41
CA ALA A 75 -9.52 8.13 -12.42
C ALA A 75 -10.32 9.42 -12.18
N ASP A 76 -9.65 10.56 -12.03
CA ASP A 76 -10.29 11.88 -11.89
C ASP A 76 -11.21 12.27 -13.06
N LYS A 77 -11.03 11.62 -14.22
CA LYS A 77 -11.74 11.91 -15.48
C LYS A 77 -12.70 10.79 -15.87
N ALA A 78 -12.76 9.71 -15.12
CA ALA A 78 -13.50 8.51 -15.48
C ALA A 78 -15.03 8.76 -15.49
N PRO A 79 -15.78 8.12 -16.39
CA PRO A 79 -17.22 8.20 -16.38
C PRO A 79 -17.80 7.47 -15.16
N ALA A 80 -18.85 8.03 -14.57
CA ALA A 80 -19.49 7.48 -13.38
C ALA A 80 -19.93 6.01 -13.56
N HIS A 81 -19.65 5.19 -12.55
CA HIS A 81 -20.07 3.80 -12.48
C HIS A 81 -21.53 3.65 -11.99
N PRO A 82 -22.17 2.48 -12.21
CA PRO A 82 -23.55 2.23 -11.75
C PRO A 82 -23.66 1.73 -10.29
N PHE A 83 -22.54 1.54 -9.58
CA PHE A 83 -22.52 0.88 -8.28
C PHE A 83 -22.98 1.78 -7.14
N GLN A 84 -23.75 1.23 -6.22
CA GLN A 84 -24.34 1.96 -5.09
C GLN A 84 -23.66 1.69 -3.75
N ASP A 85 -22.73 0.73 -3.71
CA ASP A 85 -22.01 0.31 -2.52
C ASP A 85 -20.53 0.71 -2.56
N VAL A 86 -20.21 1.82 -3.22
CA VAL A 86 -18.88 2.43 -3.26
C VAL A 86 -18.94 3.73 -2.47
N ASP A 87 -17.99 3.94 -1.57
CA ASP A 87 -17.87 5.16 -0.78
C ASP A 87 -17.13 6.24 -1.59
N ASP A 88 -17.42 7.52 -1.30
CA ASP A 88 -16.91 8.69 -2.05
C ASP A 88 -15.38 8.69 -2.25
N TRP A 89 -14.60 8.17 -1.29
CA TRP A 89 -13.12 8.14 -1.40
C TRP A 89 -12.60 7.22 -2.52
N ALA A 90 -13.42 6.24 -2.95
CA ALA A 90 -13.07 5.25 -3.95
C ALA A 90 -13.84 5.43 -5.27
N ASP A 91 -14.76 6.39 -5.35
CA ASP A 91 -15.69 6.55 -6.48
C ASP A 91 -14.94 6.73 -7.81
N ASP A 92 -13.93 7.60 -7.84
CA ASP A 92 -13.10 7.86 -9.02
C ASP A 92 -12.29 6.62 -9.43
N TYR A 93 -11.67 5.93 -8.48
CA TYR A 93 -10.90 4.71 -8.74
C TYR A 93 -11.75 3.55 -9.25
N VAL A 94 -12.95 3.35 -8.67
CA VAL A 94 -13.88 2.33 -9.15
C VAL A 94 -14.46 2.72 -10.50
N SER A 95 -14.69 4.01 -10.75
CA SER A 95 -15.15 4.53 -12.04
C SER A 95 -14.10 4.27 -13.13
N CYS A 96 -12.83 4.57 -12.84
CA CYS A 96 -11.69 4.22 -13.70
C CYS A 96 -11.69 2.74 -14.04
N ALA A 97 -11.60 1.89 -13.01
CA ALA A 97 -11.50 0.45 -13.17
C ALA A 97 -12.68 -0.18 -13.91
N TRP A 98 -13.88 0.38 -13.75
CA TRP A 98 -15.06 -0.05 -14.50
C TRP A 98 -14.99 0.38 -15.97
N SER A 99 -14.63 1.63 -16.22
CA SER A 99 -14.58 2.19 -17.58
C SER A 99 -13.45 1.62 -18.44
N GLU A 100 -12.30 1.33 -17.81
CA GLU A 100 -11.14 0.70 -18.44
C GLU A 100 -11.26 -0.83 -18.48
N GLY A 101 -12.36 -1.40 -18.00
CA GLY A 101 -12.61 -2.84 -18.04
C GLY A 101 -11.75 -3.69 -17.08
N LEU A 102 -10.96 -3.06 -16.20
CA LEU A 102 -10.16 -3.75 -15.18
C LEU A 102 -11.02 -4.57 -14.22
N SER A 103 -12.20 -4.06 -13.88
CA SER A 103 -13.08 -4.69 -12.90
C SER A 103 -14.56 -4.57 -13.26
N ASN A 104 -15.29 -5.67 -13.01
CA ASN A 104 -16.75 -5.69 -13.08
C ASN A 104 -17.33 -5.69 -11.67
N GLY A 105 -18.58 -5.23 -11.56
CA GLY A 105 -19.36 -5.40 -10.34
C GLY A 105 -19.81 -6.84 -10.14
N VAL A 106 -20.08 -7.21 -8.89
CA VAL A 106 -20.72 -8.50 -8.55
C VAL A 106 -22.19 -8.55 -8.94
N SER A 107 -22.78 -7.41 -9.29
CA SER A 107 -24.07 -7.28 -9.95
C SER A 107 -24.14 -5.98 -10.74
N SER A 108 -25.25 -5.72 -11.43
CA SER A 108 -25.45 -4.48 -12.20
C SER A 108 -25.49 -3.20 -11.37
N ILE A 109 -25.63 -3.29 -10.04
CA ILE A 109 -25.72 -2.13 -9.12
C ILE A 109 -24.78 -2.23 -7.91
N ARG A 110 -23.96 -3.29 -7.82
CA ARG A 110 -23.03 -3.49 -6.71
C ARG A 110 -21.65 -3.84 -7.20
N PHE A 111 -20.66 -3.13 -6.69
CA PHE A 111 -19.24 -3.43 -6.87
C PHE A 111 -18.81 -4.59 -5.97
N GLY A 112 -19.37 -4.67 -4.76
CA GLY A 112 -18.93 -5.60 -3.72
C GLY A 112 -17.76 -5.05 -2.90
N SER A 113 -17.76 -3.74 -2.63
CA SER A 113 -16.62 -3.01 -2.07
C SER A 113 -16.03 -3.63 -0.80
N THR A 114 -16.87 -4.09 0.13
CA THR A 114 -16.45 -4.67 1.41
C THR A 114 -16.13 -6.15 1.37
N MET A 115 -16.23 -6.81 0.21
CA MET A 115 -15.83 -8.21 0.07
C MET A 115 -14.34 -8.33 0.31
N GLU A 116 -13.91 -9.36 1.03
CA GLU A 116 -12.49 -9.71 1.13
C GLU A 116 -11.94 -9.94 -0.28
N LEU A 117 -10.81 -9.30 -0.57
CA LEU A 117 -10.10 -9.50 -1.82
C LEU A 117 -9.44 -10.87 -1.78
N SER A 118 -9.80 -11.73 -2.74
CA SER A 118 -9.09 -12.99 -2.95
C SER A 118 -8.02 -12.86 -4.02
N GLU A 119 -7.05 -13.78 -4.01
CA GLU A 119 -6.03 -13.88 -5.06
C GLU A 119 -6.70 -14.05 -6.44
N THR A 120 -7.75 -14.87 -6.51
CA THR A 120 -8.55 -15.05 -7.75
C THR A 120 -9.07 -13.72 -8.28
N MET A 121 -9.62 -12.86 -7.42
CA MET A 121 -10.13 -11.56 -7.86
C MET A 121 -9.01 -10.67 -8.37
N PHE A 122 -7.87 -10.63 -7.66
CA PHE A 122 -6.76 -9.77 -8.03
C PHE A 122 -6.09 -10.23 -9.33
N LEU A 123 -5.82 -11.53 -9.49
CA LEU A 123 -5.31 -12.10 -10.74
C LEU A 123 -6.21 -11.79 -11.94
N THR A 124 -7.53 -11.90 -11.78
CA THR A 124 -8.47 -11.55 -12.85
C THR A 124 -8.39 -10.07 -13.23
N MET A 125 -8.28 -9.16 -12.26
CA MET A 125 -8.13 -7.73 -12.55
C MET A 125 -6.77 -7.42 -13.21
N THR A 126 -5.69 -8.07 -12.77
CA THR A 126 -4.36 -7.91 -13.37
C THR A 126 -4.29 -8.48 -14.79
N LEU A 127 -4.91 -9.62 -15.06
CA LEU A 127 -4.99 -10.19 -16.42
C LEU A 127 -5.75 -9.26 -17.38
N ARG A 128 -6.82 -8.61 -16.91
CA ARG A 128 -7.53 -7.59 -17.69
C ARG A 128 -6.69 -6.36 -17.94
N ALA A 129 -5.88 -5.94 -16.97
CA ALA A 129 -4.92 -4.85 -17.16
C ALA A 129 -3.85 -5.18 -18.22
N LEU A 130 -3.52 -6.46 -18.38
CA LEU A 130 -2.65 -6.96 -19.45
C LEU A 130 -3.38 -7.11 -20.80
N GLY A 131 -4.68 -6.86 -20.88
CA GLY A 131 -5.48 -6.94 -22.10
C GLY A 131 -6.21 -8.27 -22.33
N TYR A 132 -6.03 -9.27 -21.47
CA TYR A 132 -6.71 -10.58 -21.62
C TYR A 132 -8.20 -10.47 -21.28
N GLU A 133 -9.04 -11.14 -22.07
CA GLU A 133 -10.49 -11.13 -21.92
C GLU A 133 -11.00 -12.36 -21.14
N ASP A 134 -11.92 -12.15 -20.18
CA ASP A 134 -12.50 -13.23 -19.37
C ASP A 134 -13.98 -13.52 -19.68
N SER A 135 -14.48 -12.92 -20.76
CA SER A 135 -15.86 -13.08 -21.23
C SER A 135 -15.93 -12.87 -22.74
N GLY A 136 -17.02 -13.32 -23.37
CA GLY A 136 -17.18 -13.26 -24.83
C GLY A 136 -16.91 -14.58 -25.53
N GLU A 137 -17.02 -14.59 -26.86
CA GLU A 137 -16.86 -15.80 -27.68
C GLU A 137 -15.39 -16.25 -27.80
N ALA A 138 -14.45 -15.33 -27.59
CA ALA A 138 -13.01 -15.55 -27.71
C ALA A 138 -12.26 -15.32 -26.38
N ALA A 139 -12.94 -15.44 -25.24
CA ALA A 139 -12.33 -15.24 -23.92
C ALA A 139 -11.08 -16.12 -23.71
N ASP A 140 -10.00 -15.51 -23.23
CA ASP A 140 -8.73 -16.16 -22.93
C ASP A 140 -8.80 -16.99 -21.66
N PHE A 141 -9.61 -16.55 -20.70
CA PHE A 141 -9.82 -17.24 -19.43
C PHE A 141 -11.24 -17.10 -18.90
N THR A 142 -11.52 -17.73 -17.75
CA THR A 142 -12.77 -17.53 -17.01
C THR A 142 -12.45 -16.78 -15.73
N TRP A 143 -13.24 -15.75 -15.42
CA TRP A 143 -13.02 -14.84 -14.29
C TRP A 143 -12.83 -15.51 -12.92
N ASP A 144 -13.42 -16.69 -12.71
CA ASP A 144 -13.32 -17.47 -11.45
C ASP A 144 -12.22 -18.55 -11.50
N LYS A 145 -11.45 -18.62 -12.60
CA LYS A 145 -10.38 -19.58 -12.86
C LYS A 145 -9.18 -18.93 -13.60
N PRO A 146 -8.59 -17.86 -13.06
CA PRO A 146 -7.50 -17.14 -13.73
C PRO A 146 -6.16 -17.89 -13.71
N TYR A 147 -5.96 -18.82 -12.77
CA TYR A 147 -4.65 -19.42 -12.45
C TYR A 147 -3.89 -20.01 -13.63
N ALA A 148 -4.58 -20.70 -14.55
CA ALA A 148 -3.90 -21.31 -15.69
C ALA A 148 -3.22 -20.26 -16.59
N LEU A 149 -3.93 -19.18 -16.92
CA LEU A 149 -3.40 -18.08 -17.72
C LEU A 149 -2.42 -17.24 -16.90
N ALA A 150 -2.77 -16.88 -15.66
CA ALA A 150 -1.90 -16.14 -14.76
C ALA A 150 -0.53 -16.80 -14.60
N LYS A 151 -0.48 -18.13 -14.52
CA LYS A 151 0.77 -18.90 -14.47
C LYS A 151 1.51 -18.91 -15.80
N GLN A 152 0.79 -19.02 -16.92
CA GLN A 152 1.37 -18.97 -18.26
C GLN A 152 2.09 -17.63 -18.51
N VAL A 153 1.49 -16.52 -18.07
CA VAL A 153 2.07 -15.16 -18.25
C VAL A 153 2.97 -14.74 -17.08
N GLY A 154 3.18 -15.62 -16.09
CA GLY A 154 4.15 -15.42 -15.02
C GLY A 154 3.70 -14.58 -13.82
N LEU A 155 2.39 -14.34 -13.63
CA LEU A 155 1.87 -13.57 -12.49
C LEU A 155 1.99 -14.32 -11.15
N THR A 156 1.80 -15.64 -11.16
CA THR A 156 1.82 -16.50 -9.96
C THR A 156 2.25 -17.93 -10.32
N ASP A 157 2.84 -18.65 -9.37
CA ASP A 157 3.08 -20.10 -9.47
C ASP A 157 1.93 -20.94 -8.91
N ALA A 158 0.97 -20.31 -8.23
CA ALA A 158 -0.17 -20.99 -7.62
C ALA A 158 -1.08 -21.65 -8.68
N ASP A 159 -1.63 -22.81 -8.35
CA ASP A 159 -2.61 -23.52 -9.19
C ASP A 159 -4.06 -23.25 -8.75
N SER A 160 -4.26 -22.67 -7.56
CA SER A 160 -5.55 -22.31 -6.97
C SER A 160 -5.34 -21.36 -5.80
N ASP A 161 -6.43 -20.72 -5.37
CA ASP A 161 -6.46 -19.92 -4.15
C ASP A 161 -6.05 -20.78 -2.94
N ASN A 162 -5.09 -20.30 -2.17
CA ASN A 162 -4.44 -21.04 -1.09
C ASN A 162 -4.75 -20.45 0.30
N GLY A 163 -5.61 -19.43 0.41
CA GLY A 163 -6.04 -18.89 1.70
C GLY A 163 -6.13 -17.37 1.73
N THR A 164 -5.50 -16.78 2.74
CA THR A 164 -5.52 -15.33 2.93
C THR A 164 -4.66 -14.66 1.88
N PHE A 165 -5.25 -13.71 1.15
CA PHE A 165 -4.55 -12.86 0.20
C PHE A 165 -4.32 -11.47 0.81
N THR A 166 -3.05 -11.09 0.93
CA THR A 166 -2.60 -9.89 1.63
C THR A 166 -2.14 -8.78 0.67
N ARG A 167 -1.86 -7.59 1.22
CA ARG A 167 -1.22 -6.50 0.47
C ARG A 167 0.13 -6.91 -0.11
N GLY A 168 0.92 -7.69 0.63
CA GLY A 168 2.21 -8.22 0.18
C GLY A 168 2.08 -9.15 -1.02
N ASP A 169 1.10 -10.05 -1.00
CA ASP A 169 0.85 -10.97 -2.12
C ASP A 169 0.44 -10.21 -3.40
N ALA A 170 -0.41 -9.19 -3.25
CA ALA A 170 -0.84 -8.36 -4.37
C ALA A 170 0.31 -7.54 -4.99
N VAL A 171 1.23 -7.05 -4.16
CA VAL A 171 2.45 -6.36 -4.59
C VAL A 171 3.37 -7.31 -5.38
N GLU A 172 3.53 -8.56 -4.95
CA GLU A 172 4.31 -9.55 -5.70
C GLU A 172 3.66 -9.90 -7.04
N VAL A 173 2.33 -10.10 -7.07
CA VAL A 173 1.59 -10.34 -8.32
C VAL A 173 1.77 -9.17 -9.29
N PHE A 174 1.64 -7.93 -8.82
CA PHE A 174 1.81 -6.75 -9.69
C PHE A 174 3.25 -6.58 -10.17
N TRP A 175 4.24 -6.81 -9.30
CA TRP A 175 5.64 -6.78 -9.69
C TRP A 175 5.96 -7.79 -10.81
N ASN A 176 5.40 -8.99 -10.72
CA ASN A 176 5.51 -9.99 -11.78
C ASN A 176 4.83 -9.51 -13.07
N ALA A 177 3.67 -8.85 -12.96
CA ALA A 177 2.94 -8.30 -14.10
C ALA A 177 3.76 -7.30 -14.92
N LEU A 178 4.66 -6.53 -14.29
CA LEU A 178 5.56 -5.61 -15.02
C LEU A 178 6.38 -6.31 -16.12
N SER A 179 6.70 -7.60 -15.93
CA SER A 179 7.47 -8.39 -16.91
C SER A 179 6.60 -9.36 -17.72
N ALA A 180 5.29 -9.34 -17.54
CA ALA A 180 4.35 -10.18 -18.27
C ALA A 180 4.02 -9.58 -19.64
N ASP A 181 3.87 -10.44 -20.65
CA ASP A 181 3.45 -10.06 -21.99
C ASP A 181 1.97 -9.63 -21.99
N MET A 182 1.68 -8.51 -22.63
CA MET A 182 0.32 -8.03 -22.86
C MET A 182 -0.35 -8.80 -24.00
N GLU A 183 -1.67 -8.98 -23.92
CA GLU A 183 -2.42 -9.69 -24.96
C GLU A 183 -2.42 -8.92 -26.27
N ASP A 184 -2.20 -9.62 -27.37
CA ASP A 184 -2.19 -9.08 -28.74
C ASP A 184 -1.22 -7.89 -28.98
N VAL A 185 -0.27 -7.66 -28.07
CA VAL A 185 0.74 -6.60 -28.17
C VAL A 185 2.13 -7.21 -27.92
N ASP A 186 3.10 -6.92 -28.80
CA ASP A 186 4.50 -7.37 -28.65
C ASP A 186 5.26 -6.48 -27.63
N LYS A 187 4.74 -6.41 -26.40
CA LYS A 187 5.24 -5.58 -25.28
C LYS A 187 4.91 -6.22 -23.94
N THR A 188 5.76 -5.93 -22.94
CA THR A 188 5.41 -6.17 -21.53
C THR A 188 4.61 -5.00 -20.95
N LEU A 189 3.96 -5.22 -19.81
CA LEU A 189 3.33 -4.12 -19.06
C LEU A 189 4.32 -3.00 -18.75
N SER A 190 5.57 -3.33 -18.39
CA SER A 190 6.58 -2.30 -18.12
C SER A 190 6.95 -1.48 -19.35
N ASP A 191 6.98 -2.10 -20.54
CA ASP A 191 7.22 -1.35 -21.78
C ASP A 191 6.08 -0.37 -22.04
N GLN A 192 4.84 -0.78 -21.80
CA GLN A 192 3.66 0.08 -21.93
C GLN A 192 3.70 1.25 -20.93
N LEU A 193 3.94 0.99 -19.64
CA LEU A 193 4.03 2.03 -18.61
C LEU A 193 5.19 3.02 -18.85
N ILE A 194 6.29 2.55 -19.47
CA ILE A 194 7.39 3.42 -19.90
C ILE A 194 6.98 4.31 -21.07
N GLU A 195 6.26 3.76 -22.06
CA GLU A 195 5.75 4.54 -23.19
C GLU A 195 4.71 5.59 -22.76
N ASP A 196 3.89 5.27 -21.76
CA ASP A 196 2.92 6.17 -21.17
C ASP A 196 3.57 7.21 -20.25
N GLY A 197 4.87 7.06 -19.95
CA GLY A 197 5.66 8.01 -19.18
C GLY A 197 5.46 7.92 -17.67
N VAL A 198 4.93 6.80 -17.17
CA VAL A 198 4.71 6.55 -15.73
C VAL A 198 6.05 6.42 -15.01
N PHE A 199 7.04 5.79 -15.63
CA PHE A 199 8.44 5.75 -15.18
C PHE A 199 9.37 5.49 -16.37
N THR A 200 10.67 5.58 -16.16
CA THR A 200 11.71 5.36 -17.16
C THR A 200 12.33 3.96 -17.07
N SER A 201 12.95 3.49 -18.16
CA SER A 201 13.71 2.23 -18.14
C SER A 201 14.87 2.24 -17.14
N ALA A 202 15.40 3.42 -16.79
CA ALA A 202 16.46 3.58 -15.80
C ALA A 202 15.93 3.34 -14.39
N GLU A 203 14.80 3.96 -14.03
CA GLU A 203 14.11 3.74 -12.76
C GLU A 203 13.68 2.28 -12.60
N LEU A 204 13.17 1.63 -13.65
CA LEU A 204 12.86 0.20 -13.62
C LEU A 204 14.11 -0.67 -13.36
N ALA A 205 15.25 -0.30 -13.92
CA ALA A 205 16.51 -1.02 -13.68
C ALA A 205 17.01 -0.83 -12.23
N GLU A 206 16.75 0.32 -11.61
CA GLU A 206 17.03 0.58 -10.20
C GLU A 206 16.06 -0.17 -9.28
N ALA A 207 14.75 -0.11 -9.57
CA ALA A 207 13.72 -0.89 -8.89
C ALA A 207 14.06 -2.38 -8.87
N ARG A 208 14.52 -2.95 -9.99
CA ARG A 208 14.93 -4.36 -10.08
C ARG A 208 16.14 -4.72 -9.20
N LYS A 209 16.98 -3.74 -8.84
CA LYS A 209 18.07 -3.94 -7.85
C LYS A 209 17.51 -3.90 -6.44
N ILE A 210 16.66 -2.91 -6.14
CA ILE A 210 15.96 -2.77 -4.86
C ILE A 210 15.22 -4.07 -4.54
N GLN A 211 14.44 -4.61 -5.48
CA GLN A 211 13.67 -5.84 -5.29
C GLN A 211 14.55 -7.05 -4.94
N LYS A 212 15.78 -7.12 -5.47
CA LYS A 212 16.77 -8.17 -5.14
C LYS A 212 17.50 -7.94 -3.82
N GLY A 213 17.23 -6.85 -3.11
CA GLY A 213 17.94 -6.43 -1.91
C GLY A 213 19.34 -5.89 -2.18
N GLU A 214 19.61 -5.45 -3.42
CA GLU A 214 20.88 -4.83 -3.78
C GLU A 214 20.90 -3.35 -3.39
N SER A 215 22.03 -2.85 -2.89
CA SER A 215 22.18 -1.42 -2.63
C SER A 215 22.32 -0.64 -3.93
N ILE A 216 21.51 0.42 -4.08
CA ILE A 216 21.67 1.37 -5.17
C ILE A 216 22.76 2.38 -4.81
N SER A 217 23.77 2.53 -5.67
CA SER A 217 24.74 3.63 -5.57
C SER A 217 24.13 4.84 -6.27
N THR A 218 23.72 5.86 -5.52
CA THR A 218 23.28 7.15 -6.08
C THR A 218 24.48 7.86 -6.70
N GLY A 219 24.78 7.51 -7.95
CA GLY A 219 25.64 8.30 -8.83
C GLY A 219 24.90 9.57 -9.23
N GLY A 220 25.29 10.70 -8.67
CA GLY A 220 24.66 11.99 -8.92
C GLY A 220 24.49 12.31 -10.41
N SER A 221 23.25 12.51 -10.82
CA SER A 221 22.88 13.23 -12.03
C SER A 221 21.78 14.24 -11.68
N SER A 222 22.22 15.35 -11.11
CA SER A 222 21.45 16.59 -11.09
C SER A 222 21.15 16.98 -12.55
N GLY A 223 19.88 16.88 -12.93
CA GLY A 223 19.36 17.43 -14.16
C GLY A 223 19.55 18.94 -14.19
N SER A 224 20.45 19.39 -15.04
CA SER A 224 20.69 20.78 -15.40
C SER A 224 19.44 21.43 -16.02
N GLY A 225 18.74 22.26 -15.25
CA GLY A 225 17.72 23.21 -15.72
C GLY A 225 18.20 24.65 -15.54
N GLY A 226 19.05 25.14 -16.45
CA GLY A 226 19.48 26.53 -16.46
C GLY A 226 18.53 27.42 -17.26
N GLY A 227 17.97 28.47 -16.63
CA GLY A 227 17.23 29.52 -17.32
C GLY A 227 16.52 30.55 -16.42
N SER A 228 17.30 31.49 -15.85
CA SER A 228 16.93 32.80 -15.24
C SER A 228 15.54 33.38 -15.62
N THR A 229 14.74 33.98 -14.73
CA THR A 229 14.93 35.36 -14.21
C THR A 229 13.94 35.74 -13.09
N GLY A 230 14.46 36.14 -11.92
CA GLY A 230 14.08 37.32 -11.11
C GLY A 230 12.71 37.43 -10.42
N GLY A 231 12.71 37.53 -9.07
CA GLY A 231 11.60 38.15 -8.32
C GLY A 231 11.47 37.77 -6.84
N ASN A 232 12.26 38.41 -5.99
CA ASN A 232 12.27 38.42 -4.51
C ASN A 232 10.88 38.53 -3.80
N THR A 233 10.62 37.74 -2.73
CA THR A 233 10.57 38.18 -1.29
C THR A 233 9.96 37.13 -0.34
N GLY A 234 10.73 36.76 0.71
CA GLY A 234 10.26 36.21 2.00
C GLY A 234 10.41 34.69 2.13
N GLY A 235 11.18 34.09 3.03
CA GLY A 235 11.84 34.59 4.23
C GLY A 235 11.52 33.73 5.45
N THR A 236 12.01 32.48 5.47
CA THR A 236 12.42 31.80 6.71
C THR A 236 13.52 30.79 6.35
N THR A 237 14.71 31.04 6.86
CA THR A 237 15.87 30.17 6.76
C THR A 237 15.63 28.91 7.57
N THR A 238 15.65 27.74 6.92
CA THR A 238 15.78 26.44 7.57
C THR A 238 17.03 26.46 8.47
N PRO A 239 16.96 26.03 9.74
CA PRO A 239 18.10 26.09 10.65
C PRO A 239 19.23 25.16 10.21
N ASP A 240 20.46 25.63 10.42
CA ASP A 240 21.76 24.98 10.20
C ASP A 240 22.02 23.81 11.18
N LYS A 241 20.98 23.02 11.51
CA LYS A 241 21.06 21.89 12.45
C LYS A 241 21.15 20.56 11.72
N ALA A 242 21.79 19.55 12.33
CA ALA A 242 21.94 18.24 11.71
C ALA A 242 20.56 17.62 11.45
N PRO A 243 20.40 16.80 10.39
CA PRO A 243 19.10 16.23 10.04
C PRO A 243 18.51 15.39 11.19
N GLU A 244 19.35 14.72 11.99
CA GLU A 244 18.96 13.97 13.18
C GLU A 244 18.48 14.84 14.37
N ASP A 245 18.73 16.16 14.34
CA ASP A 245 18.37 17.09 15.42
C ASP A 245 16.97 17.72 15.23
N TYR A 246 16.22 17.30 14.20
CA TYR A 246 14.84 17.72 14.02
C TYR A 246 13.92 16.94 14.97
N THR A 247 13.02 17.64 15.66
CA THR A 247 11.95 17.00 16.41
C THR A 247 10.81 16.62 15.47
N TRP A 248 9.95 15.71 15.95
CA TRP A 248 8.74 15.34 15.21
C TRP A 248 7.82 16.52 14.92
N GLU A 249 7.66 17.44 15.87
CA GLU A 249 6.81 18.62 15.75
C GLU A 249 7.33 19.58 14.66
N GLU A 250 8.66 19.77 14.61
CA GLU A 250 9.28 20.57 13.56
C GLU A 250 9.15 19.92 12.19
N TYR A 251 9.28 18.59 12.13
CA TYR A 251 9.06 17.82 10.91
C TYR A 251 7.61 17.93 10.41
N GLN A 252 6.62 17.85 11.30
CA GLN A 252 5.20 18.02 10.95
C GLN A 252 4.87 19.45 10.49
N ALA A 253 5.59 20.45 10.98
CA ALA A 253 5.41 21.84 10.59
C ALA A 253 6.04 22.18 9.22
N MET A 254 6.84 21.28 8.63
CA MET A 254 7.45 21.47 7.32
C MET A 254 6.43 21.31 6.18
N THR A 255 6.65 22.07 5.10
CA THR A 255 5.99 21.79 3.82
C THR A 255 6.50 20.48 3.21
N PRO A 256 5.77 19.85 2.27
CA PRO A 256 6.23 18.63 1.61
C PRO A 256 7.64 18.77 0.99
N ALA A 257 7.92 19.90 0.36
CA ALA A 257 9.24 20.19 -0.23
C ALA A 257 10.36 20.31 0.83
N GLU A 258 10.04 20.77 2.04
CA GLU A 258 11.01 20.85 3.14
C GLU A 258 11.23 19.49 3.81
N GLN A 259 10.19 18.66 3.91
CA GLN A 259 10.33 17.27 4.38
C GLN A 259 11.18 16.44 3.42
N GLU A 260 10.93 16.60 2.11
CA GLU A 260 11.75 16.01 1.06
C GLU A 260 13.20 16.51 1.13
N ALA A 261 13.40 17.83 1.31
CA ALA A 261 14.73 18.38 1.50
C ALA A 261 15.43 17.84 2.75
N LEU A 262 14.71 17.61 3.86
CA LEU A 262 15.26 16.99 5.06
C LEU A 262 15.61 15.52 4.82
N TYR A 263 14.74 14.76 4.14
CA TYR A 263 14.97 13.38 3.76
C TYR A 263 16.31 13.20 3.02
N TYR A 264 16.58 14.07 2.04
CA TYR A 264 17.83 14.03 1.28
C TYR A 264 19.09 14.47 2.06
N ARG A 265 18.95 14.94 3.31
CA ARG A 265 20.10 15.27 4.18
C ARG A 265 20.61 14.06 4.97
N PHE A 266 19.83 12.98 5.07
CA PHE A 266 20.29 11.74 5.71
C PHE A 266 21.24 10.96 4.80
N GLY A 267 22.19 10.24 5.40
CA GLY A 267 23.19 9.45 4.66
C GLY A 267 22.62 8.22 3.96
N SER A 268 21.44 7.77 4.39
CA SER A 268 20.67 6.69 3.77
C SER A 268 19.19 6.79 4.12
N VAL A 269 18.36 6.11 3.33
CA VAL A 269 16.93 5.94 3.62
C VAL A 269 16.72 5.27 4.98
N SER A 270 17.56 4.30 5.32
CA SER A 270 17.53 3.63 6.62
C SER A 270 17.81 4.57 7.78
N ASP A 271 18.73 5.52 7.63
CA ASP A 271 19.06 6.50 8.69
C ASP A 271 17.91 7.49 8.89
N PHE A 272 17.28 7.93 7.80
CA PHE A 272 16.06 8.75 7.87
C PHE A 272 14.96 8.02 8.63
N TYR A 273 14.63 6.77 8.26
CA TYR A 273 13.55 6.04 8.96
C TYR A 273 13.91 5.69 10.41
N THR A 274 15.19 5.48 10.71
CA THR A 274 15.65 5.29 12.10
C THR A 274 15.37 6.54 12.93
N TRP A 275 15.76 7.72 12.43
CA TRP A 275 15.45 8.99 13.09
C TRP A 275 13.94 9.27 13.13
N TYR A 276 13.23 9.10 12.00
CA TYR A 276 11.80 9.40 11.87
C TYR A 276 10.96 8.59 12.86
N ASN A 277 11.22 7.29 12.99
CA ASN A 277 10.51 6.43 13.92
C ASN A 277 10.83 6.81 15.37
N ALA A 278 12.11 7.08 15.69
CA ALA A 278 12.52 7.48 17.03
C ALA A 278 11.92 8.84 17.44
N ALA A 279 11.93 9.83 16.54
CA ALA A 279 11.35 11.15 16.78
C ALA A 279 9.83 11.07 16.98
N LYS A 280 9.14 10.23 16.20
CA LYS A 280 7.70 9.98 16.34
C LYS A 280 7.36 9.31 17.66
N GLU A 281 8.12 8.29 18.05
CA GLU A 281 7.94 7.57 19.32
C GLU A 281 8.17 8.50 20.52
N GLU A 282 9.23 9.30 20.50
CA GLU A 282 9.50 10.31 21.54
C GLU A 282 8.35 11.33 21.66
N TYR A 283 7.79 11.77 20.53
CA TYR A 283 6.62 12.65 20.53
C TYR A 283 5.38 11.96 21.12
N GLU A 284 5.07 10.74 20.71
CA GLU A 284 3.92 9.98 21.22
C GLU A 284 4.05 9.69 22.73
N GLU A 285 5.26 9.39 23.22
CA GLU A 285 5.55 9.28 24.65
C GLU A 285 5.33 10.61 25.38
N SER A 286 5.77 11.74 24.79
CA SER A 286 5.58 13.07 25.37
C SER A 286 4.12 13.53 25.42
N GLN A 287 3.29 13.10 24.47
CA GLN A 287 1.85 13.42 24.41
C GLN A 287 1.00 12.62 25.41
N ASN A 288 1.53 11.52 25.95
CA ASN A 288 0.88 10.71 27.00
C ASN A 288 1.15 11.21 28.43
N VAL A 289 1.83 12.34 28.60
CA VAL A 289 2.12 12.93 29.91
C VAL A 289 1.22 14.15 30.14
N ILE A 290 0.22 14.04 31.03
CA ILE A 290 -0.42 15.23 31.61
C ILE A 290 0.51 15.73 32.73
N GLU A 291 1.25 16.80 32.48
CA GLU A 291 1.96 17.50 33.56
C GLU A 291 0.95 18.17 34.50
N ILE A 292 0.80 17.62 35.71
CA ILE A 292 0.05 18.25 36.80
C ILE A 292 1.04 18.93 37.77
N GLY A 293 1.84 19.87 37.24
CA GLY A 293 2.76 20.69 38.04
C GLY A 293 4.07 19.98 38.45
N PRO A 294 5.01 20.72 39.07
CA PRO A 294 6.40 20.28 39.17
C PRO A 294 6.56 19.13 40.17
N GLY A 295 6.80 17.92 39.63
CA GLY A 295 7.34 16.77 40.36
C GLY A 295 6.47 15.52 40.44
N GLU A 296 5.25 15.51 39.86
CA GLU A 296 4.41 14.31 39.82
C GLU A 296 3.81 14.11 38.43
N SER A 297 4.14 12.98 37.80
CA SER A 297 3.51 12.47 36.57
C SER A 297 2.50 11.39 36.95
N VAL A 298 1.28 11.47 36.42
CA VAL A 298 0.25 10.43 36.57
C VAL A 298 0.06 9.73 35.23
N ASP A 299 0.15 8.39 35.25
CA ASP A 299 -0.14 7.54 34.12
C ASP A 299 -1.66 7.59 33.81
N LEU A 300 -2.01 7.91 32.58
CA LEU A 300 -3.40 7.98 32.10
C LEU A 300 -4.11 6.62 32.15
N GLY A 301 -3.37 5.51 32.14
CA GLY A 301 -3.89 4.15 32.33
C GLY A 301 -4.55 3.95 33.70
N ASP A 302 -4.10 4.66 34.72
CA ASP A 302 -4.67 4.57 36.08
C ASP A 302 -5.97 5.39 36.24
N LEU A 303 -6.24 6.33 35.33
CA LEU A 303 -7.38 7.25 35.40
C LEU A 303 -8.63 6.75 34.66
N LEU A 304 -8.49 5.80 33.73
CA LEU A 304 -9.63 5.31 32.93
C LEU A 304 -10.24 3.99 33.40
N GLY A 305 -9.63 3.30 34.37
CA GLY A 305 -10.27 2.21 35.11
C GLY A 305 -11.18 1.30 34.27
N GLN A 306 -10.66 0.73 33.20
CA GLN A 306 -11.20 -0.43 32.46
C GLN A 306 -10.08 -1.13 31.69
#